data_AF-A0A389M5C8-F1
#
_entry.id   AF-A0A389M5C8-F1
#
_cell.length_a   1.000
_cell.length_b   1.000
_cell.length_c   1.000
_cell.angle_alpha   90.00
_cell.angle_beta   90.00
_cell.angle_gamma   90.00
#
_symmetry.space_group_name_H-M   'P 1'
#
loop_
_entity.id
_entity.type
_entity.pdbx_description
1 polymer ?
#
loop_
_entity_poly.entity_id
_entity_poly.type
_entity_poly.pdbx_seq_one_letter_code
_entity_poly.pdbx_strand_id
1 'polypeptide(L)'
;MQSNDNGFNVTKSSVKTSVTRKDKDSLTEWERVQLARLAGRPTSLEYIKLLFNDFIELHGDRYYGDDHAIVGGIAMLSDLPVTVIAQQKGLSTEDNIYRNFGMPHPEGYRKSLRLMKQAEKFGRPVICFVDTQGAFPGIGAEERGQAEAIAQNLMHMSQLKVPIITVIIGEGGSGGALALAVADKVYMLENAIYSILSPEGFATILWKDASRAPEAAEKMRLTARKLREEYLIDRVIPEPPGGAQNNVDFVATKLRRAIIQDLKILMSKKTVNLVKDRYDRFRVIGVFSHSKSDFDQFESSAQAEETKE
;
A
#
# COMPACT_ATOMS: atom_id res chain seq x y z
N MET A 1 -35.06 -7.94 -40.04
CA MET A 1 -33.80 -8.71 -40.23
C MET A 1 -32.81 -8.22 -39.19
N GLN A 2 -32.10 -9.16 -38.57
CA GLN A 2 -31.64 -9.13 -37.19
C GLN A 2 -30.61 -8.06 -36.83
N SER A 3 -30.83 -7.49 -35.65
CA SER A 3 -29.86 -6.80 -34.78
C SER A 3 -28.88 -7.81 -34.19
N ASN A 4 -27.57 -7.55 -34.29
CA ASN A 4 -26.55 -8.25 -33.51
C ASN A 4 -25.97 -7.31 -32.45
N ASP A 5 -26.62 -7.36 -31.28
CA ASP A 5 -26.10 -6.91 -30.00
C ASP A 5 -25.23 -8.04 -29.43
N ASN A 6 -23.90 -7.90 -29.48
CA ASN A 6 -22.99 -8.81 -28.76
C ASN A 6 -22.60 -8.15 -27.43
N GLY A 7 -23.52 -8.24 -26.47
CA GLY A 7 -23.31 -7.80 -25.09
C GLY A 7 -22.34 -8.72 -24.35
N PHE A 8 -21.17 -8.18 -24.02
CA PHE A 8 -20.26 -8.77 -23.03
C PHE A 8 -20.78 -8.45 -21.62
N ASN A 9 -21.81 -9.16 -21.18
CA ASN A 9 -22.43 -8.98 -19.86
C ASN A 9 -21.70 -9.87 -18.85
N VAL A 10 -20.57 -9.39 -18.32
CA VAL A 10 -19.89 -10.04 -17.20
C VAL A 10 -20.74 -9.83 -15.95
N THR A 11 -21.26 -10.95 -15.45
CA THR A 11 -22.06 -11.16 -14.25
C THR A 11 -21.60 -10.35 -13.02
N LYS A 12 -22.21 -9.19 -12.77
CA LYS A 12 -22.07 -8.43 -11.51
C LYS A 12 -22.81 -9.07 -10.31
N SER A 13 -23.67 -10.09 -10.51
CA SER A 13 -24.49 -10.68 -9.44
C SER A 13 -23.98 -12.00 -8.85
N SER A 14 -23.13 -12.76 -9.57
CA SER A 14 -22.73 -14.11 -9.15
C SER A 14 -21.63 -14.12 -8.06
N VAL A 15 -20.62 -13.25 -8.19
CA VAL A 15 -19.49 -13.16 -7.24
C VAL A 15 -19.92 -12.65 -5.86
N LYS A 16 -20.86 -11.69 -5.83
CA LYS A 16 -21.40 -11.13 -4.57
C LYS A 16 -22.08 -12.19 -3.71
N THR A 17 -22.61 -13.27 -4.29
CA THR A 17 -23.45 -14.23 -3.56
C THR A 17 -22.67 -15.44 -3.05
N SER A 18 -21.58 -15.84 -3.71
CA SER A 18 -20.77 -17.00 -3.31
C SER A 18 -19.73 -16.68 -2.23
N VAL A 19 -19.04 -15.55 -2.33
CA VAL A 19 -17.92 -15.20 -1.43
C VAL A 19 -18.42 -14.65 -0.09
N THR A 20 -19.58 -13.99 -0.07
CA THR A 20 -20.15 -13.38 1.15
C THR A 20 -20.73 -14.39 2.15
N ARG A 21 -21.01 -15.63 1.70
CA ARG A 21 -21.59 -16.71 2.52
C ARG A 21 -20.57 -17.73 3.03
N LYS A 22 -19.32 -17.65 2.56
CA LYS A 22 -18.24 -18.55 2.99
C LYS A 22 -17.65 -18.11 4.32
N ASP A 23 -17.24 -19.07 5.13
CA ASP A 23 -16.43 -18.81 6.32
C ASP A 23 -15.10 -18.17 5.90
N LYS A 24 -14.62 -17.19 6.68
CA LYS A 24 -13.41 -16.42 6.35
C LYS A 24 -12.18 -17.30 6.18
N ASP A 25 -12.11 -18.41 6.90
CA ASP A 25 -11.00 -19.36 6.84
C ASP A 25 -11.03 -20.25 5.59
N SER A 26 -12.11 -20.20 4.80
CA SER A 26 -12.30 -21.00 3.58
C SER A 26 -12.08 -20.21 2.28
N LEU A 27 -11.71 -18.93 2.38
CA LEU A 27 -11.46 -18.08 1.20
C LEU A 27 -10.13 -18.42 0.56
N THR A 28 -10.16 -18.67 -0.75
CA THR A 28 -8.96 -18.79 -1.60
C THR A 28 -8.25 -17.44 -1.75
N GLU A 29 -6.99 -17.46 -2.19
CA GLU A 29 -6.23 -16.21 -2.39
C GLU A 29 -6.86 -15.35 -3.49
N TRP A 30 -7.39 -15.98 -4.53
CA TRP A 30 -8.12 -15.28 -5.59
C TRP A 30 -9.43 -14.65 -5.11
N GLU A 31 -10.19 -15.33 -4.25
CA GLU A 31 -11.39 -14.74 -3.65
C GLU A 31 -11.04 -13.53 -2.77
N ARG A 32 -9.90 -13.55 -2.07
CA ARG A 32 -9.40 -12.37 -1.34
C ARG A 32 -9.00 -11.24 -2.29
N VAL A 33 -8.33 -11.53 -3.41
CA VAL A 33 -8.05 -10.54 -4.47
C VAL A 33 -9.36 -9.91 -4.97
N GLN A 34 -10.40 -10.71 -5.21
CA GLN A 34 -11.71 -10.21 -5.65
C GLN A 34 -12.37 -9.33 -4.58
N LEU A 35 -12.25 -9.67 -3.30
CA LEU A 35 -12.73 -8.82 -2.19
C LEU A 35 -11.95 -7.51 -2.06
N ALA A 36 -10.63 -7.52 -2.26
CA ALA A 36 -9.80 -6.32 -2.28
C ALA A 36 -10.20 -5.34 -3.39
N ARG A 37 -10.69 -5.87 -4.51
CA ARG A 37 -11.09 -5.12 -5.72
C ARG A 37 -12.59 -4.86 -5.80
N LEU A 38 -13.36 -5.25 -4.78
CA LEU A 38 -14.81 -5.22 -4.86
C LEU A 38 -15.34 -3.78 -4.95
N ALA A 39 -16.25 -3.55 -5.88
CA ALA A 39 -16.99 -2.29 -5.94
C ALA A 39 -17.78 -2.08 -4.63
N GLY A 40 -17.52 -0.96 -3.95
CA GLY A 40 -18.08 -0.66 -2.63
C GLY A 40 -17.18 -1.05 -1.45
N ARG A 41 -15.97 -1.59 -1.69
CA ARG A 41 -14.95 -1.66 -0.64
C ARG A 41 -14.68 -0.24 -0.09
N PRO A 42 -14.62 -0.03 1.24
CA PRO A 42 -14.47 1.30 1.80
C PRO A 42 -13.16 1.94 1.37
N THR A 43 -13.24 3.18 0.89
CA THR A 43 -12.09 3.96 0.44
C THR A 43 -11.41 4.67 1.61
N SER A 44 -10.25 5.28 1.37
CA SER A 44 -9.51 5.97 2.42
C SER A 44 -10.30 7.10 3.09
N LEU A 45 -11.07 7.89 2.33
CA LEU A 45 -11.94 8.94 2.89
C LEU A 45 -13.01 8.39 3.85
N GLU A 46 -13.51 7.17 3.62
CA GLU A 46 -14.47 6.55 4.54
C GLU A 46 -13.80 6.22 5.88
N TYR A 47 -12.58 5.69 5.86
CA TYR A 47 -11.81 5.48 7.08
C TYR A 47 -11.38 6.80 7.73
N ILE A 48 -11.02 7.81 6.96
CA ILE A 48 -10.61 9.12 7.50
C ILE A 48 -11.74 9.73 8.33
N LYS A 49 -12.96 9.76 7.78
CA LYS A 49 -14.17 10.26 8.47
C LYS A 49 -14.48 9.51 9.77
N LEU A 50 -14.25 8.19 9.80
CA LEU A 50 -14.56 7.35 10.95
C LEU A 50 -13.48 7.38 12.02
N LEU A 51 -12.21 7.55 11.64
CA LEU A 51 -11.05 7.42 12.52
C LEU A 51 -10.63 8.75 13.14
N PHE A 52 -10.72 9.85 12.42
CA PHE A 52 -10.17 11.15 12.81
C PHE A 52 -11.24 12.22 12.94
N ASN A 53 -10.97 13.20 13.81
CA ASN A 53 -11.75 14.41 13.96
C ASN A 53 -11.03 15.57 13.25
N ASP A 54 -11.78 16.61 12.87
CA ASP A 54 -11.25 17.87 12.35
C ASP A 54 -10.25 17.70 11.19
N PHE A 55 -10.54 16.77 10.27
CA PHE A 55 -9.69 16.56 9.09
C PHE A 55 -9.76 17.78 8.17
N ILE A 56 -8.61 18.42 7.96
CA ILE A 56 -8.42 19.52 7.03
C ILE A 56 -7.56 19.01 5.87
N GLU A 57 -8.18 18.85 4.70
CA GLU A 57 -7.47 18.44 3.48
C GLU A 57 -6.55 19.56 2.99
N LEU A 58 -5.35 19.18 2.55
CA LEU A 58 -4.31 20.08 2.06
C LEU A 58 -3.90 19.66 0.64
N HIS A 59 -4.04 20.59 -0.29
CA HIS A 59 -3.89 20.34 -1.72
C HIS A 59 -2.51 20.73 -2.28
N GLY A 60 -2.15 20.12 -3.41
CA GLY A 60 -1.05 20.49 -4.30
C GLY A 60 0.33 20.02 -3.85
N ASP A 61 1.23 19.83 -4.80
CA ASP A 61 2.65 19.48 -4.57
C ASP A 61 3.58 20.70 -4.51
N ARG A 62 3.09 21.89 -4.91
CA ARG A 62 3.86 23.15 -5.09
C ARG A 62 4.84 23.12 -6.26
N TYR A 63 4.67 22.17 -7.18
CA TYR A 63 5.55 22.00 -8.33
C TYR A 63 4.76 21.92 -9.65
N TYR A 64 3.74 21.06 -9.70
CA TYR A 64 2.97 20.82 -10.92
C TYR A 64 1.45 20.89 -10.71
N GLY A 65 0.92 20.20 -9.70
CA GLY A 65 -0.54 20.07 -9.57
C GLY A 65 -1.01 19.45 -8.26
N ASP A 66 -2.33 19.35 -8.14
CA ASP A 66 -3.00 18.59 -7.10
C ASP A 66 -3.51 17.27 -7.69
N ASP A 67 -2.87 16.16 -7.33
CA ASP A 67 -3.30 14.84 -7.75
C ASP A 67 -4.46 14.34 -6.89
N HIS A 68 -5.57 14.04 -7.54
CA HIS A 68 -6.81 13.62 -6.91
C HIS A 68 -6.80 12.15 -6.50
N ALA A 69 -5.85 11.36 -7.01
CA ALA A 69 -5.57 10.01 -6.54
C ALA A 69 -4.92 9.99 -5.15
N ILE A 70 -4.42 11.13 -4.65
CA ILE A 70 -3.88 11.30 -3.30
C ILE A 70 -4.67 12.35 -2.53
N VAL A 71 -5.30 11.93 -1.44
CA VAL A 71 -5.86 12.85 -0.44
C VAL A 71 -4.92 12.92 0.75
N GLY A 72 -4.83 14.08 1.40
CA GLY A 72 -3.97 14.20 2.57
C GLY A 72 -4.14 15.51 3.29
N GLY A 73 -3.83 15.53 4.57
CA GLY A 73 -4.18 16.65 5.44
C GLY A 73 -3.72 16.46 6.88
N ILE A 74 -4.20 17.36 7.74
CA ILE A 74 -4.01 17.28 9.19
C ILE A 74 -5.33 16.91 9.84
N ALA A 75 -5.27 16.16 10.94
CA ALA A 75 -6.44 15.79 11.72
C ALA A 75 -6.08 15.48 13.16
N MET A 76 -7.10 15.23 13.97
CA MET A 76 -6.99 14.78 15.34
C MET A 76 -7.33 13.29 15.44
N LEU A 77 -6.37 12.48 15.91
CA LEU A 77 -6.63 11.10 16.34
C LEU A 77 -6.82 11.11 17.86
N SER A 78 -8.07 11.08 18.32
CA SER A 78 -8.37 11.46 19.71
C SER A 78 -7.83 12.87 19.98
N ASP A 79 -6.93 13.05 20.96
CA ASP A 79 -6.33 14.36 21.28
C ASP A 79 -4.95 14.57 20.64
N LEU A 80 -4.53 13.68 19.74
CA LEU A 80 -3.21 13.70 19.11
C LEU A 80 -3.29 14.28 17.68
N PRO A 81 -2.62 15.41 17.38
CA PRO A 81 -2.53 15.91 16.01
C PRO A 81 -1.67 14.98 15.14
N VAL A 82 -2.22 14.57 14.01
CA VAL A 82 -1.59 13.65 13.04
C VAL A 82 -1.63 14.24 11.63
N THR A 83 -0.74 13.77 10.77
CA THR A 83 -0.84 13.98 9.32
C THR A 83 -1.34 12.70 8.68
N VAL A 84 -2.39 12.78 7.89
CA VAL A 84 -2.98 11.63 7.18
C VAL A 84 -2.73 11.80 5.69
N ILE A 85 -2.28 10.75 5.02
CA ILE A 85 -2.01 10.72 3.58
C ILE A 85 -2.60 9.42 3.03
N ALA A 86 -3.27 9.47 1.90
CA ALA A 86 -3.97 8.31 1.41
C ALA A 86 -4.11 8.27 -0.10
N GLN A 87 -3.94 7.07 -0.66
CA GLN A 87 -4.45 6.79 -2.00
C GLN A 87 -5.97 6.71 -1.95
N GLN A 88 -6.64 7.39 -2.87
CA GLN A 88 -8.08 7.51 -2.88
C GLN A 88 -8.65 6.99 -4.20
N LYS A 89 -9.33 5.85 -4.13
CA LYS A 89 -10.24 5.38 -5.19
C LYS A 89 -11.59 6.10 -5.11
N GLY A 90 -12.41 5.96 -6.14
CA GLY A 90 -13.76 6.51 -6.15
C GLY A 90 -14.84 5.50 -5.76
N LEU A 91 -15.99 6.00 -5.30
CA LEU A 91 -17.16 5.15 -4.99
C LEU A 91 -18.11 4.96 -6.18
N SER A 92 -18.08 5.88 -7.15
CA SER A 92 -18.79 5.78 -8.43
C SER A 92 -17.82 5.65 -9.61
N THR A 93 -18.34 5.40 -10.81
CA THR A 93 -17.51 5.37 -12.03
C THR A 93 -16.89 6.74 -12.29
N GLU A 94 -17.70 7.81 -12.18
CA GLU A 94 -17.27 9.20 -12.39
C GLU A 94 -16.20 9.61 -11.37
N ASP A 95 -16.40 9.27 -10.10
CA ASP A 95 -15.42 9.54 -9.03
C ASP A 95 -14.14 8.73 -9.23
N ASN A 96 -14.24 7.48 -9.71
CA ASN A 96 -13.04 6.70 -10.06
C ASN A 96 -12.26 7.32 -11.22
N ILE A 97 -12.93 7.83 -12.25
CA ILE A 97 -12.26 8.53 -13.36
C ILE A 97 -11.57 9.80 -12.83
N TYR A 98 -12.27 10.60 -12.01
CA TYR A 98 -11.71 11.82 -11.41
C TYR A 98 -10.46 11.54 -10.57
N ARG A 99 -10.46 10.44 -9.82
CA ARG A 99 -9.33 10.05 -8.95
C ARG A 99 -8.37 9.06 -9.59
N ASN A 100 -8.45 8.91 -10.92
CA ASN A 100 -7.60 8.02 -11.69
C ASN A 100 -7.52 6.60 -11.11
N PHE A 101 -8.66 6.08 -10.62
CA PHE A 101 -8.77 4.76 -9.98
C PHE A 101 -7.80 4.56 -8.80
N GLY A 102 -7.41 5.65 -8.12
CA GLY A 102 -6.43 5.64 -7.03
C GLY A 102 -5.00 5.39 -7.50
N MET A 103 -4.69 5.58 -8.79
CA MET A 103 -3.36 5.45 -9.38
C MET A 103 -2.67 6.82 -9.45
N PRO A 104 -1.71 7.12 -8.57
CA PRO A 104 -1.10 8.45 -8.53
C PRO A 104 -0.18 8.72 -9.70
N HIS A 105 -0.16 9.98 -10.12
CA HIS A 105 0.87 10.62 -10.93
C HIS A 105 2.05 11.08 -10.04
N PRO A 106 3.17 11.52 -10.64
CA PRO A 106 4.36 11.93 -9.87
C PRO A 106 4.06 13.06 -8.87
N GLU A 107 3.23 14.03 -9.27
CA GLU A 107 2.74 15.12 -8.42
C GLU A 107 1.99 14.62 -7.16
N GLY A 108 1.31 13.47 -7.21
CA GLY A 108 0.69 12.85 -6.04
C GLY A 108 1.72 12.36 -5.01
N TYR A 109 2.80 11.75 -5.47
CA TYR A 109 3.91 11.34 -4.61
C TYR A 109 4.68 12.55 -4.06
N ARG A 110 4.85 13.61 -4.85
CA ARG A 110 5.46 14.87 -4.38
C ARG A 110 4.60 15.58 -3.35
N LYS A 111 3.27 15.64 -3.55
CA LYS A 111 2.28 16.10 -2.55
C LYS A 111 2.40 15.31 -1.26
N SER A 112 2.47 13.97 -1.36
CA SER A 112 2.64 13.09 -0.20
C SER A 112 3.91 13.43 0.58
N LEU A 113 5.06 13.49 -0.08
CA LEU A 113 6.34 13.85 0.54
C LEU A 113 6.30 15.25 1.19
N ARG A 114 5.70 16.25 0.52
CA ARG A 114 5.52 17.59 1.08
C ARG A 114 4.76 17.55 2.41
N LEU A 115 3.66 16.80 2.48
CA LEU A 115 2.86 16.64 3.70
C LEU A 115 3.64 15.91 4.79
N MET A 116 4.39 14.86 4.46
CA MET A 116 5.25 14.17 5.41
C MET A 116 6.35 15.08 5.99
N LYS A 117 6.96 15.93 5.15
CA LYS A 117 7.95 16.92 5.61
C LYS A 117 7.34 17.97 6.53
N GLN A 118 6.10 18.38 6.27
CA GLN A 118 5.36 19.21 7.23
C GLN A 118 5.08 18.46 8.53
N ALA A 119 4.71 17.19 8.47
CA ALA A 119 4.50 16.37 9.67
C ALA A 119 5.76 16.32 10.54
N GLU A 120 6.92 16.03 9.92
CA GLU A 120 8.23 16.02 10.56
C GLU A 120 8.57 17.37 11.20
N LYS A 121 8.39 18.48 10.46
CA LYS A 121 8.66 19.84 10.96
C LYS A 121 7.90 20.18 12.25
N PHE A 122 6.69 19.67 12.40
CA PHE A 122 5.81 19.97 13.53
C PHE A 122 5.67 18.79 14.51
N GLY A 123 6.48 17.74 14.37
CA GLY A 123 6.46 16.59 15.27
C GLY A 123 5.16 15.77 15.25
N ARG A 124 4.39 15.81 14.15
CA ARG A 124 3.16 15.02 14.01
C ARG A 124 3.46 13.62 13.48
N PRO A 125 2.89 12.55 14.05
CA PRO A 125 2.90 11.24 13.42
C PRO A 125 2.23 11.26 12.04
N VAL A 126 2.66 10.36 11.17
CA VAL A 126 2.11 10.16 9.83
C VAL A 126 1.32 8.86 9.79
N ILE A 127 0.10 8.91 9.27
CA ILE A 127 -0.72 7.73 9.00
C ILE A 127 -1.03 7.66 7.51
N CYS A 128 -0.57 6.59 6.86
CA CYS A 128 -0.78 6.36 5.44
C CYS A 128 -1.88 5.32 5.21
N PHE A 129 -2.75 5.56 4.23
CA PHE A 129 -3.67 4.56 3.70
C PHE A 129 -3.31 4.21 2.25
N VAL A 130 -3.12 2.91 2.00
CA VAL A 130 -2.73 2.38 0.68
C VAL A 130 -3.91 1.63 0.07
N ASP A 131 -4.31 2.08 -1.11
CA ASP A 131 -5.34 1.46 -1.94
C ASP A 131 -5.14 1.85 -3.42
N THR A 132 -4.19 1.20 -4.06
CA THR A 132 -3.80 1.46 -5.44
C THR A 132 -3.46 0.17 -6.17
N GLN A 133 -3.79 0.12 -7.46
CA GLN A 133 -3.30 -0.92 -8.37
C GLN A 133 -1.84 -0.70 -8.78
N GLY A 134 -1.32 0.50 -8.53
CA GLY A 134 0.03 0.92 -8.86
C GLY A 134 0.07 2.40 -9.21
N ALA A 135 1.28 2.90 -9.43
CA ALA A 135 1.46 4.23 -10.00
C ALA A 135 0.88 4.27 -11.42
N PHE A 136 0.38 5.43 -11.84
CA PHE A 136 -0.21 5.56 -13.18
C PHE A 136 0.86 5.35 -14.28
N PRO A 137 0.71 4.36 -15.18
CA PRO A 137 1.71 4.03 -16.20
C PRO A 137 1.44 4.80 -17.51
N GLY A 138 1.51 6.13 -17.47
CA GLY A 138 1.22 7.00 -18.60
C GLY A 138 2.40 7.84 -19.07
N ILE A 139 2.40 8.26 -20.34
CA ILE A 139 3.46 9.07 -20.94
C ILE A 139 3.75 10.33 -20.11
N GLY A 140 2.71 11.09 -19.75
CA GLY A 140 2.88 12.29 -18.93
C GLY A 140 3.43 12.00 -17.53
N ALA A 141 3.16 10.81 -16.97
CA ALA A 141 3.76 10.41 -15.69
C ALA A 141 5.26 10.14 -15.85
N GLU A 142 5.67 9.49 -16.94
CA GLU A 142 7.08 9.24 -17.25
C GLU A 142 7.84 10.55 -17.51
N GLU A 143 7.30 11.43 -18.36
CA GLU A 143 7.89 12.75 -18.66
C GLU A 143 8.09 13.60 -17.39
N ARG A 144 7.21 13.45 -16.40
CA ARG A 144 7.28 14.15 -15.11
C ARG A 144 8.04 13.40 -14.03
N GLY A 145 8.64 12.25 -14.32
CA GLY A 145 9.51 11.50 -13.42
C GLY A 145 8.77 10.64 -12.39
N GLN A 146 7.93 9.70 -12.83
CA GLN A 146 7.22 8.75 -11.96
C GLN A 146 8.17 7.92 -11.08
N ALA A 147 9.21 7.37 -11.68
CA ALA A 147 10.23 6.60 -10.95
C ALA A 147 10.97 7.47 -9.91
N GLU A 148 11.31 8.71 -10.28
CA GLU A 148 11.99 9.66 -9.39
C GLU A 148 11.11 10.01 -8.19
N ALA A 149 9.84 10.38 -8.42
CA ALA A 149 8.93 10.77 -7.35
C ALA A 149 8.68 9.64 -6.34
N ILE A 150 8.57 8.40 -6.82
CA ILE A 150 8.51 7.19 -5.97
C ILE A 150 9.82 7.03 -5.19
N ALA A 151 10.97 7.04 -5.85
CA ALA A 151 12.27 6.86 -5.21
C ALA A 151 12.55 7.89 -4.11
N GLN A 152 12.21 9.17 -4.35
CA GLN A 152 12.30 10.24 -3.35
C GLN A 152 11.45 9.94 -2.12
N ASN A 153 10.23 9.43 -2.30
CA ASN A 153 9.37 9.05 -1.18
C ASN A 153 10.03 7.94 -0.37
N LEU A 154 10.52 6.86 -1.01
CA LEU A 154 11.19 5.76 -0.31
C LEU A 154 12.38 6.25 0.51
N MET A 155 13.26 7.05 -0.10
CA MET A 155 14.45 7.60 0.54
C MET A 155 14.08 8.48 1.73
N HIS A 156 13.19 9.45 1.54
CA HIS A 156 12.85 10.38 2.62
C HIS A 156 12.03 9.74 3.73
N MET A 157 11.09 8.84 3.40
CA MET A 157 10.31 8.12 4.41
C MET A 157 11.20 7.28 5.32
N SER A 158 12.25 6.65 4.78
CA SER A 158 13.20 5.88 5.59
C SER A 158 13.92 6.72 6.66
N GLN A 159 14.00 8.05 6.47
CA GLN A 159 14.75 8.98 7.31
C GLN A 159 13.85 9.91 8.16
N LEU A 160 12.52 9.87 7.99
CA LEU A 160 11.60 10.74 8.71
C LEU A 160 11.72 10.57 10.23
N LYS A 161 11.80 11.68 10.95
CA LYS A 161 12.02 11.74 12.41
C LYS A 161 10.74 11.64 13.24
N VAL A 162 9.62 11.30 12.64
CA VAL A 162 8.31 11.11 13.27
C VAL A 162 7.80 9.68 13.02
N PRO A 163 6.91 9.15 13.89
CA PRO A 163 6.32 7.84 13.69
C PRO A 163 5.49 7.77 12.40
N ILE A 164 5.57 6.65 11.69
CA ILE A 164 4.80 6.35 10.48
C ILE A 164 4.09 5.02 10.67
N ILE A 165 2.77 5.02 10.49
CA ILE A 165 1.97 3.79 10.37
C ILE A 165 1.30 3.78 8.99
N THR A 166 1.48 2.69 8.25
CA THR A 166 0.79 2.47 6.97
C THR A 166 -0.26 1.38 7.12
N VAL A 167 -1.42 1.58 6.50
CA VAL A 167 -2.51 0.61 6.46
C VAL A 167 -2.88 0.35 5.01
N ILE A 168 -2.70 -0.88 4.56
CA ILE A 168 -3.17 -1.33 3.24
C ILE A 168 -4.62 -1.75 3.39
N ILE A 169 -5.52 -0.95 2.84
CA ILE A 169 -6.97 -1.12 3.00
C ILE A 169 -7.62 -1.81 1.81
N GLY A 170 -6.99 -1.82 0.64
CA GLY A 170 -7.48 -2.52 -0.54
C GLY A 170 -6.33 -3.18 -1.28
N GLU A 171 -5.89 -2.54 -2.35
CA GLU A 171 -4.75 -3.03 -3.14
C GLU A 171 -3.45 -2.31 -2.77
N GLY A 172 -2.39 -3.07 -2.57
CA GLY A 172 -1.01 -2.60 -2.49
C GLY A 172 -0.27 -2.93 -3.79
N GLY A 173 -0.43 -2.10 -4.81
CA GLY A 173 0.20 -2.30 -6.11
C GLY A 173 1.64 -1.80 -6.18
N SER A 174 2.61 -2.72 -6.16
CA SER A 174 4.01 -2.51 -6.55
C SER A 174 4.68 -1.28 -5.89
N GLY A 175 5.61 -0.64 -6.61
CA GLY A 175 6.30 0.58 -6.18
C GLY A 175 5.35 1.75 -5.87
N GLY A 176 4.19 1.80 -6.54
CA GLY A 176 3.22 2.86 -6.30
C GLY A 176 2.57 2.80 -4.92
N ALA A 177 2.36 1.60 -4.38
CA ALA A 177 1.97 1.38 -2.99
C ALA A 177 3.16 1.54 -2.03
N LEU A 178 4.33 1.00 -2.40
CA LEU A 178 5.54 1.07 -1.58
C LEU A 178 5.98 2.51 -1.28
N ALA A 179 5.72 3.44 -2.21
CA ALA A 179 5.94 4.86 -2.03
C ALA A 179 5.24 5.47 -0.80
N LEU A 180 4.24 4.81 -0.23
CA LEU A 180 3.57 5.21 1.01
C LEU A 180 3.69 4.17 2.13
N ALA A 181 4.47 3.09 1.95
CA ALA A 181 4.54 1.95 2.88
C ALA A 181 5.91 1.77 3.54
N VAL A 182 6.86 2.69 3.35
CA VAL A 182 8.10 2.75 4.12
C VAL A 182 7.81 3.32 5.51
N ALA A 183 7.42 2.45 6.44
CA ALA A 183 6.86 2.84 7.73
C ALA A 183 7.42 2.07 8.92
N ASP A 184 7.23 2.61 10.13
CA ASP A 184 7.59 1.92 11.38
C ASP A 184 6.67 0.74 11.65
N LYS A 185 5.39 0.86 11.25
CA LYS A 185 4.40 -0.20 11.26
C LYS A 185 3.63 -0.27 9.95
N VAL A 186 3.47 -1.47 9.42
CA VAL A 186 2.68 -1.77 8.22
C VAL A 186 1.58 -2.74 8.62
N TYR A 187 0.34 -2.33 8.44
CA TYR A 187 -0.86 -3.12 8.66
C TYR A 187 -1.51 -3.45 7.33
N MET A 188 -2.23 -4.56 7.30
CA MET A 188 -3.12 -4.90 6.19
C MET A 188 -4.48 -5.26 6.73
N LEU A 189 -5.55 -4.83 6.06
CA LEU A 189 -6.85 -5.43 6.28
C LEU A 189 -6.83 -6.89 5.80
N GLU A 190 -7.64 -7.75 6.42
CA GLU A 190 -7.62 -9.20 6.24
C GLU A 190 -7.70 -9.64 4.77
N ASN A 191 -8.50 -8.94 3.96
CA ASN A 191 -8.68 -9.25 2.54
C ASN A 191 -7.91 -8.29 1.63
N ALA A 192 -7.10 -7.38 2.18
CA ALA A 192 -6.20 -6.56 1.38
C ALA A 192 -5.07 -7.41 0.78
N ILE A 193 -4.53 -6.92 -0.34
CA ILE A 193 -3.44 -7.59 -1.06
C ILE A 193 -2.24 -6.66 -1.16
N TYR A 194 -1.02 -7.21 -1.20
CA TYR A 194 0.20 -6.44 -1.45
C TYR A 194 1.15 -7.28 -2.32
N SER A 195 1.53 -6.74 -3.48
CA SER A 195 2.29 -7.49 -4.47
C SER A 195 3.19 -6.59 -5.31
N ILE A 196 4.28 -7.16 -5.82
CA ILE A 196 5.21 -6.47 -6.75
C ILE A 196 4.60 -6.23 -8.13
N LEU A 197 3.55 -6.96 -8.48
CA LEU A 197 2.98 -7.13 -9.81
C LEU A 197 1.55 -7.63 -9.66
N SER A 198 0.63 -7.28 -10.56
CA SER A 198 -0.72 -7.84 -10.55
C SER A 198 -0.72 -9.34 -10.87
N PRO A 199 -1.65 -10.14 -10.31
CA PRO A 199 -1.81 -11.55 -10.68
C PRO A 199 -1.97 -11.77 -12.20
N GLU A 200 -2.69 -10.87 -12.86
CA GLU A 200 -2.88 -10.88 -14.32
C GLU A 200 -1.56 -10.66 -15.06
N GLY A 201 -0.74 -9.71 -14.61
CA GLY A 201 0.56 -9.44 -15.20
C GLY A 201 1.53 -10.60 -14.98
N PHE A 202 1.54 -11.19 -13.78
CA PHE A 202 2.34 -12.38 -13.48
C PHE A 202 1.98 -13.55 -14.40
N ALA A 203 0.69 -13.83 -14.55
CA ALA A 203 0.20 -14.90 -15.41
C ALA A 203 0.55 -14.66 -16.89
N THR A 204 0.44 -13.41 -17.35
CA THR A 204 0.82 -13.03 -18.71
C THR A 204 2.31 -13.20 -18.97
N ILE A 205 3.17 -12.83 -18.02
CA ILE A 205 4.62 -12.92 -18.19
C ILE A 205 5.10 -14.37 -18.15
N LEU A 206 4.68 -15.16 -17.15
CA LEU A 206 5.19 -16.52 -16.95
C LEU A 206 4.50 -17.57 -17.83
N TRP A 207 3.21 -17.38 -18.12
CA TRP A 207 2.40 -18.37 -18.82
C TRP A 207 1.81 -17.90 -20.13
N LYS A 208 2.02 -16.62 -20.50
CA LYS A 208 1.41 -16.01 -21.70
C LYS A 208 -0.12 -16.10 -21.71
N ASP A 209 -0.72 -16.17 -20.52
CA ASP A 209 -2.17 -16.38 -20.35
C ASP A 209 -2.67 -15.66 -19.08
N ALA A 210 -3.34 -14.52 -19.27
CA ALA A 210 -3.91 -13.74 -18.18
C ALA A 210 -5.07 -14.45 -17.45
N SER A 211 -5.74 -15.43 -18.08
CA SER A 211 -6.85 -16.16 -17.47
C SER A 211 -6.40 -17.02 -16.28
N ARG A 212 -5.09 -17.31 -16.20
CA ARG A 212 -4.44 -18.02 -15.09
C ARG A 212 -4.13 -17.12 -13.89
N ALA A 213 -4.69 -15.91 -13.81
CA ALA A 213 -4.55 -15.03 -12.65
C ALA A 213 -4.91 -15.68 -11.29
N PRO A 214 -5.93 -16.56 -11.18
CA PRO A 214 -6.19 -17.29 -9.93
C PRO A 214 -5.01 -18.16 -9.49
N GLU A 215 -4.38 -18.88 -10.43
CA GLU A 215 -3.19 -19.69 -10.16
C GLU A 215 -1.98 -18.82 -9.81
N ALA A 216 -1.83 -17.66 -10.47
CA ALA A 216 -0.79 -16.70 -10.14
C ALA A 216 -0.92 -16.19 -8.69
N ALA A 217 -2.13 -15.77 -8.29
CA ALA A 217 -2.38 -15.24 -6.95
C ALA A 217 -1.96 -16.21 -5.84
N GLU A 218 -2.22 -17.51 -6.02
CA GLU A 218 -1.81 -18.56 -5.08
C GLU A 218 -0.29 -18.64 -4.91
N LYS A 219 0.45 -18.56 -6.04
CA LYS A 219 1.93 -18.64 -6.06
C LYS A 219 2.61 -17.37 -5.56
N MET A 220 1.97 -16.21 -5.73
CA MET A 220 2.55 -14.90 -5.40
C MET A 220 2.54 -14.57 -3.91
N ARG A 221 1.78 -15.32 -3.10
CA ARG A 221 1.72 -15.15 -1.63
C ARG A 221 1.38 -13.73 -1.17
N LEU A 222 0.50 -13.06 -1.92
CA LEU A 222 0.17 -11.62 -1.82
C LEU A 222 -0.81 -11.22 -0.71
N THR A 223 -1.37 -12.18 0.05
CA THR A 223 -2.41 -11.90 1.05
C THR A 223 -1.86 -11.51 2.41
N ALA A 224 -2.64 -10.74 3.17
CA ALA A 224 -2.25 -10.23 4.49
C ALA A 224 -1.71 -11.31 5.45
N ARG A 225 -2.32 -12.50 5.45
CA ARG A 225 -1.87 -13.62 6.30
C ARG A 225 -0.48 -14.12 5.90
N LYS A 226 -0.27 -14.43 4.62
CA LYS A 226 1.02 -14.95 4.12
C LYS A 226 2.15 -13.93 4.33
N LEU A 227 1.88 -12.67 4.05
CA LEU A 227 2.84 -11.58 4.26
C LEU A 227 3.15 -11.34 5.76
N ARG A 228 2.20 -11.65 6.65
CA ARG A 228 2.44 -11.62 8.10
C ARG A 228 3.33 -12.78 8.55
N GLU A 229 3.10 -13.98 8.03
CA GLU A 229 3.93 -15.17 8.28
C GLU A 229 5.37 -14.98 7.78
N GLU A 230 5.56 -14.18 6.73
CA GLU A 230 6.88 -13.79 6.18
C GLU A 230 7.50 -12.55 6.82
N TYR A 231 6.88 -12.01 7.88
CA TYR A 231 7.36 -10.84 8.62
C TYR A 231 7.47 -9.55 7.78
N LEU A 232 6.79 -9.47 6.63
CA LEU A 232 6.75 -8.26 5.80
C LEU A 232 5.80 -7.19 6.36
N ILE A 233 4.77 -7.61 7.10
CA ILE A 233 3.83 -6.73 7.81
C ILE A 233 3.76 -7.05 9.30
N ASP A 234 3.27 -6.10 10.11
CA ASP A 234 3.19 -6.24 11.57
C ASP A 234 1.85 -6.79 12.04
N ARG A 235 0.76 -6.48 11.34
CA ARG A 235 -0.59 -6.76 11.83
C ARG A 235 -1.56 -6.97 10.68
N VAL A 236 -2.41 -7.99 10.86
CA VAL A 236 -3.61 -8.20 10.07
C VAL A 236 -4.80 -7.65 10.87
N ILE A 237 -5.59 -6.79 10.26
CA ILE A 237 -6.80 -6.22 10.88
C ILE A 237 -8.00 -7.02 10.36
N PRO A 238 -8.75 -7.68 11.25
CA PRO A 238 -9.84 -8.56 10.84
C PRO A 238 -10.96 -7.77 10.16
N GLU A 239 -11.53 -8.36 9.11
CA GLU A 239 -12.72 -7.83 8.42
C GLU A 239 -13.97 -8.61 8.87
N PRO A 240 -15.20 -8.10 8.75
CA PRO A 240 -16.42 -8.90 8.95
C PRO A 240 -16.58 -9.96 7.84
N PRO A 241 -17.41 -11.01 8.04
CA PRO A 241 -17.67 -11.99 6.99
C PRO A 241 -18.10 -11.32 5.69
N GLY A 242 -17.51 -11.73 4.57
CA GLY A 242 -17.74 -11.15 3.26
C GLY A 242 -17.00 -9.84 2.96
N GLY A 243 -16.20 -9.30 3.88
CA GLY A 243 -15.28 -8.16 3.62
C GLY A 243 -15.70 -6.84 4.27
N ALA A 244 -14.76 -5.89 4.33
CA ALA A 244 -14.83 -4.62 5.07
C ALA A 244 -16.11 -3.81 4.84
N GLN A 245 -16.63 -3.82 3.61
CA GLN A 245 -17.84 -3.09 3.22
C GLN A 245 -19.10 -3.53 3.99
N ASN A 246 -19.10 -4.73 4.56
CA ASN A 246 -20.26 -5.25 5.30
C ASN A 246 -20.38 -4.65 6.71
N ASN A 247 -19.29 -4.12 7.28
CA ASN A 247 -19.31 -3.43 8.58
C ASN A 247 -18.04 -2.57 8.72
N VAL A 248 -18.08 -1.36 8.16
CA VAL A 248 -16.94 -0.44 8.14
C VAL A 248 -16.59 0.05 9.55
N ASP A 249 -17.59 0.31 10.39
CA ASP A 249 -17.42 0.74 11.79
C ASP A 249 -16.66 -0.29 12.63
N PHE A 250 -16.94 -1.58 12.43
CA PHE A 250 -16.19 -2.66 13.08
C PHE A 250 -14.71 -2.60 12.69
N VAL A 251 -14.41 -2.50 11.39
CA VAL A 251 -13.02 -2.42 10.90
C VAL A 251 -12.34 -1.16 11.41
N ALA A 252 -13.01 0.00 11.33
CA ALA A 252 -12.51 1.27 11.84
C ALA A 252 -12.21 1.21 13.34
N THR A 253 -13.08 0.57 14.14
CA THR A 253 -12.85 0.39 15.58
C THR A 253 -11.60 -0.45 15.86
N LYS A 254 -11.42 -1.56 15.15
CA LYS A 254 -10.23 -2.42 15.28
C LYS A 254 -8.97 -1.68 14.85
N LEU A 255 -9.07 -0.92 13.77
CA LEU A 255 -7.96 -0.16 13.22
C LEU A 255 -7.55 1.00 14.14
N ARG A 256 -8.50 1.80 14.64
CA ARG A 256 -8.27 2.87 15.63
C ARG A 256 -7.52 2.33 16.83
N ARG A 257 -7.97 1.21 17.40
CA ARG A 257 -7.32 0.58 18.56
C ARG A 257 -5.88 0.18 18.26
N ALA A 258 -5.62 -0.45 17.11
CA ALA A 258 -4.28 -0.86 16.71
C ALA A 258 -3.34 0.34 16.51
N ILE A 259 -3.80 1.37 15.78
CA ILE A 259 -3.04 2.60 15.52
C ILE A 259 -2.68 3.31 16.83
N ILE A 260 -3.66 3.54 17.73
CA ILE A 260 -3.40 4.23 19.01
C ILE A 260 -2.41 3.45 19.87
N GLN A 261 -2.55 2.13 19.95
CA GLN A 261 -1.66 1.29 20.75
C GLN A 261 -0.21 1.38 20.26
N ASP A 262 0.02 1.21 18.97
CA ASP A 262 1.37 1.19 18.43
C ASP A 262 1.95 2.60 18.32
N LEU A 263 1.15 3.64 18.04
CA LEU A 263 1.62 5.04 18.09
C LEU A 263 2.13 5.40 19.49
N LYS A 264 1.43 5.01 20.55
CA LYS A 264 1.90 5.25 21.93
C LYS A 264 3.28 4.64 22.19
N ILE A 265 3.55 3.46 21.63
CA ILE A 265 4.85 2.79 21.73
C ILE A 265 5.90 3.49 20.86
N LEU A 266 5.56 3.87 19.62
CA LEU A 266 6.50 4.54 18.72
C LEU A 266 6.88 5.93 19.22
N MET A 267 5.94 6.69 19.77
CA MET A 267 6.16 8.02 20.31
C MET A 267 6.98 8.04 21.60
N SER A 268 7.07 6.92 22.34
CA SER A 268 7.94 6.83 23.52
C SER A 268 9.40 6.54 23.17
N LYS A 269 9.70 6.20 21.91
CA LYS A 269 11.07 5.96 21.44
C LYS A 269 11.80 7.27 21.21
N LYS A 270 13.11 7.25 21.48
CA LYS A 270 14.02 8.32 21.01
C LYS A 270 14.04 8.30 19.47
N THR A 271 14.05 9.48 18.85
CA THR A 271 14.06 9.64 17.38
C THR A 271 15.15 8.82 16.69
N VAL A 272 16.36 8.76 17.27
CA VAL A 272 17.48 7.97 16.70
C VAL A 272 17.12 6.48 16.63
N ASN A 273 16.47 5.95 17.66
CA ASN A 273 16.03 4.56 17.68
C ASN A 273 14.87 4.34 16.73
N LEU A 274 13.91 5.28 16.63
CA LEU A 274 12.81 5.19 15.68
C LEU A 274 13.31 5.04 14.24
N VAL A 275 14.22 5.93 13.81
CA VAL A 275 14.80 5.90 12.46
C VAL A 275 15.64 4.64 12.25
N LYS A 276 16.44 4.24 13.24
CA LYS A 276 17.25 3.01 13.17
C LYS A 276 16.37 1.77 13.04
N ASP A 277 15.33 1.63 13.86
CA ASP A 277 14.41 0.50 13.84
C ASP A 277 13.72 0.39 12.47
N ARG A 278 13.33 1.53 11.87
CA ARG A 278 12.78 1.58 10.52
C ARG A 278 13.79 1.09 9.49
N TYR A 279 15.03 1.57 9.55
CA TYR A 279 16.10 1.12 8.66
C TYR A 279 16.35 -0.39 8.79
N ASP A 280 16.56 -0.89 10.01
CA ASP A 280 16.86 -2.28 10.29
C ASP A 280 15.75 -3.21 9.77
N ARG A 281 14.48 -2.82 9.98
CA ARG A 281 13.31 -3.54 9.46
C ARG A 281 13.41 -3.83 7.98
N PHE A 282 13.71 -2.81 7.16
CA PHE A 282 13.79 -2.99 5.71
C PHE A 282 15.10 -3.67 5.30
N ARG A 283 16.19 -3.46 6.05
CA ARG A 283 17.51 -4.00 5.71
C ARG A 283 17.58 -5.53 5.78
N VAL A 284 16.76 -6.16 6.62
CA VAL A 284 16.70 -7.62 6.79
C VAL A 284 15.72 -8.32 5.83
N ILE A 285 15.00 -7.59 4.99
CA ILE A 285 14.07 -8.18 4.02
C ILE A 285 14.86 -8.81 2.87
N GLY A 286 14.65 -10.10 2.65
CA GLY A 286 15.28 -10.89 1.59
C GLY A 286 16.05 -12.08 2.16
N VAL A 287 15.84 -13.26 1.59
CA VAL A 287 16.58 -14.48 1.94
C VAL A 287 17.46 -14.86 0.76
N PHE A 288 18.76 -14.97 1.01
CA PHE A 288 19.75 -15.33 0.00
C PHE A 288 20.73 -16.34 0.60
N SER A 289 21.01 -17.43 -0.13
CA SER A 289 22.11 -18.32 0.20
C SER A 289 23.39 -17.74 -0.38
N HIS A 290 24.37 -17.42 0.47
CA HIS A 290 25.71 -17.16 -0.03
C HIS A 290 26.33 -18.49 -0.43
N SER A 291 26.77 -18.62 -1.69
CA SER A 291 27.66 -19.71 -2.05
C SER A 291 29.04 -19.39 -1.44
N LYS A 292 29.67 -20.35 -0.74
CA LYS A 292 31.00 -20.15 -0.15
C LYS A 292 32.08 -19.75 -1.18
N SER A 293 31.84 -19.98 -2.48
CA SER A 293 32.79 -19.68 -3.56
C SER A 293 32.91 -18.20 -3.91
N ASP A 294 31.94 -17.37 -3.54
CA ASP A 294 31.93 -15.96 -3.94
C ASP A 294 32.83 -15.07 -3.05
N PHE A 295 33.18 -15.54 -1.84
CA PHE A 295 34.11 -14.85 -0.94
C PHE A 295 35.58 -15.14 -1.27
N ASP A 296 35.91 -16.39 -1.64
CA ASP A 296 37.29 -16.78 -1.98
C ASP A 296 37.79 -16.11 -3.28
N GLN A 297 36.90 -15.76 -4.21
CA GLN A 297 37.25 -14.97 -5.41
C GLN A 297 37.43 -13.49 -5.13
N PHE A 298 36.72 -12.93 -4.14
CA PHE A 298 36.86 -11.52 -3.76
C PHE A 298 38.11 -11.28 -2.91
N GLU A 299 38.45 -12.18 -1.98
CA GLU A 299 39.70 -12.07 -1.21
C GLU A 299 40.95 -12.35 -2.06
N SER A 300 40.90 -13.31 -2.99
CA SER A 300 42.06 -13.59 -3.86
C SER A 300 42.33 -12.49 -4.90
N SER A 301 41.30 -11.76 -5.34
CA SER A 301 41.47 -10.59 -6.23
C SER A 301 41.94 -9.34 -5.47
N ALA A 302 41.46 -9.11 -4.25
CA ALA A 302 41.92 -8.01 -3.40
C ALA A 302 43.38 -8.19 -2.92
N GLN A 303 43.81 -9.41 -2.60
CA GLN A 303 45.21 -9.68 -2.22
C GLN A 303 46.19 -9.65 -3.40
N ALA A 304 45.70 -9.88 -4.63
CA ALA A 304 46.52 -9.81 -5.85
C ALA A 304 46.79 -8.37 -6.32
N GLU A 305 45.98 -7.39 -5.89
CA GLU A 305 46.21 -5.97 -6.16
C GLU A 305 47.15 -5.31 -5.12
N GLU A 306 47.15 -5.76 -3.85
CA GLU A 306 48.07 -5.25 -2.82
C GLU A 306 49.54 -5.72 -2.95
N THR A 307 49.83 -6.69 -3.81
CA THR A 307 51.20 -7.20 -4.04
C THR A 307 51.88 -6.63 -5.29
N LYS A 308 51.29 -5.59 -5.91
CA LYS A 308 51.80 -4.92 -7.11
C LYS A 308 52.24 -3.46 -6.93
N GLU A 309 52.35 -2.96 -5.70
CA GLU A 309 53.08 -1.72 -5.37
C GLU A 309 54.37 -2.00 -4.58
#